data_AF-A0A6V7KFA8-F1
#
_entry.id   AF-A0A6V7KFA8-F1
#
_cell.length_a   1.000
_cell.length_b   1.000
_cell.length_c   1.000
_cell.angle_alpha   90.00
_cell.angle_beta   90.00
_cell.angle_gamma   90.00
#
_symmetry.space_group_name_H-M   'P 1'
#
loop_
_entity.id
_entity.type
_entity.pdbx_description
1 polymer ?
#
loop_
_entity_poly.entity_id
_entity_poly.type
_entity_poly.pdbx_seq_one_letter_code
_entity_poly.pdbx_strand_id
1 'polypeptide(L)'
;MFGLTNILVLFSALALICAYSLPAPTVNEDFITPHYHHYEEVKTLFNKLATDHPNLVKVHSIGKSVEGRDLLALEITKDVGERPLGRPMVKYVANMHGDESVGRQLMIYLAQYLLANYENDERIGKLVNNTDIFLMPSMNPDGFEKSQ
;
A
#
# COMPACT_ATOMS: atom_id res chain seq x y z
N MET A 1 31.48 -34.24 -40.38
CA MET A 1 31.52 -34.51 -38.92
C MET A 1 31.29 -33.22 -38.10
N PHE A 2 30.29 -32.40 -38.46
CA PHE A 2 30.02 -31.07 -37.86
C PHE A 2 28.54 -30.92 -37.47
N GLY A 3 28.03 -31.75 -36.56
CA GLY A 3 26.59 -31.79 -36.29
C GLY A 3 26.14 -31.93 -34.83
N LEU A 4 27.04 -32.19 -33.88
CA LEU A 4 26.66 -32.50 -32.49
C LEU A 4 27.13 -31.47 -31.46
N THR A 5 28.14 -30.65 -31.79
CA THR A 5 28.70 -29.65 -30.87
C THR A 5 27.80 -28.41 -30.71
N ASN A 6 27.06 -28.00 -31.74
CA ASN A 6 26.22 -26.79 -31.68
C ASN A 6 24.90 -26.99 -30.91
N ILE A 7 24.38 -28.22 -30.83
CA ILE A 7 23.13 -28.51 -30.11
C ILE A 7 23.37 -28.50 -28.59
N LEU A 8 24.53 -29.01 -28.13
CA LEU A 8 24.86 -29.03 -26.70
C LEU A 8 25.04 -27.61 -26.13
N VAL A 9 25.63 -26.69 -26.90
CA VAL A 9 25.85 -25.29 -26.49
C VAL A 9 24.52 -24.56 -26.32
N LEU A 10 23.54 -24.81 -27.20
CA LEU A 10 22.20 -24.23 -27.10
C LEU A 10 21.43 -24.71 -25.86
N PHE A 11 21.53 -25.99 -25.49
CA PHE A 11 20.91 -26.49 -24.25
C PHE A 11 21.58 -25.93 -22.99
N SER A 12 22.90 -25.73 -22.99
CA SER A 12 23.60 -25.11 -21.85
C SER A 12 23.29 -23.61 -21.70
N ALA A 13 23.10 -22.88 -22.80
CA ALA A 13 22.73 -21.47 -22.76
C ALA A 13 21.28 -21.28 -22.27
N LEU A 14 20.36 -22.17 -22.67
CA LEU A 14 18.97 -22.15 -22.18
C LEU A 14 18.88 -22.51 -20.69
N ALA A 15 19.69 -23.46 -20.22
CA ALA A 15 19.77 -23.83 -18.80
C ALA A 15 20.38 -22.72 -17.94
N LEU A 16 21.35 -21.95 -18.47
CA LEU A 16 21.85 -20.75 -17.79
C LEU A 16 20.78 -19.66 -17.69
N ILE A 17 19.99 -19.43 -18.76
CA ILE A 17 18.89 -18.46 -18.75
C ILE A 17 17.78 -18.86 -17.76
N CYS A 18 17.51 -20.16 -17.61
CA CYS A 18 16.58 -20.68 -16.59
C CYS A 18 17.13 -20.63 -15.15
N ALA A 19 18.46 -20.63 -14.97
CA ALA A 19 19.10 -20.52 -13.65
C ALA A 19 19.18 -19.08 -13.13
N TYR A 20 19.06 -18.08 -14.01
CA TYR A 20 18.76 -16.70 -13.64
C TYR A 20 17.24 -16.51 -13.54
N SER A 21 16.57 -17.29 -12.71
CA SER A 21 15.29 -16.83 -12.16
C SER A 21 15.59 -15.51 -11.45
N LEU A 22 15.06 -14.39 -11.98
CA LEU A 22 15.07 -13.13 -11.25
C LEU A 22 14.59 -13.44 -9.83
N PRO A 23 15.35 -13.05 -8.78
CA PRO A 23 14.87 -13.25 -7.42
C PRO A 23 13.47 -12.63 -7.35
N ALA A 24 12.50 -13.38 -6.81
CA ALA A 24 11.17 -12.85 -6.60
C ALA A 24 11.32 -11.49 -5.89
N PRO A 25 10.55 -10.46 -6.29
CA PRO A 25 10.64 -9.16 -5.64
C PRO A 25 10.53 -9.35 -4.13
N THR A 26 11.55 -8.90 -3.40
CA THR A 26 11.60 -9.03 -1.96
C THR A 26 10.60 -8.05 -1.39
N VAL A 27 9.41 -8.56 -1.05
CA VAL A 27 8.38 -7.78 -0.37
C VAL A 27 8.92 -7.36 0.99
N ASN A 28 8.96 -6.05 1.24
CA ASN A 28 9.25 -5.47 2.53
C ASN A 28 7.98 -5.50 3.39
N GLU A 29 8.07 -6.10 4.58
CA GLU A 29 7.01 -6.14 5.59
C GLU A 29 7.50 -5.67 6.98
N ASP A 30 8.67 -5.02 7.05
CA ASP A 30 9.32 -4.63 8.31
C ASP A 30 8.49 -3.60 9.11
N PHE A 31 7.50 -2.97 8.46
CA PHE A 31 6.55 -2.05 9.08
C PHE A 31 5.46 -2.75 9.93
N ILE A 32 5.32 -4.07 9.83
CA ILE A 32 4.28 -4.80 10.59
C ILE A 32 4.70 -4.91 12.05
N THR A 33 4.10 -4.06 12.88
CA THR A 33 4.16 -4.18 14.34
C THR A 33 2.80 -4.63 14.88
N PRO A 34 2.70 -5.77 15.61
CA PRO A 34 1.44 -6.25 16.18
C PRO A 34 0.89 -5.31 17.27
N HIS A 35 0.14 -4.30 16.85
CA HIS A 35 -0.41 -3.23 17.70
C HIS A 35 -1.64 -2.61 17.05
N TYR A 36 -2.66 -2.28 17.85
CA TYR A 36 -3.83 -1.54 17.39
C TYR A 36 -3.61 -0.05 17.59
N HIS A 37 -3.57 0.70 16.49
CA HIS A 37 -3.27 2.14 16.54
C HIS A 37 -4.51 2.94 16.97
N HIS A 38 -4.38 3.66 18.08
CA HIS A 38 -5.32 4.71 18.50
C HIS A 38 -5.32 5.88 17.52
N TYR A 39 -6.36 6.71 17.61
CA TYR A 39 -6.63 7.79 16.66
C TYR A 39 -5.45 8.74 16.48
N GLU A 40 -4.80 9.18 17.57
CA GLU A 40 -3.63 10.06 17.47
C GLU A 40 -2.40 9.36 16.87
N GLU A 41 -2.26 8.05 17.08
CA GLU A 41 -1.20 7.25 16.45
C GLU A 41 -1.43 7.13 14.94
N VAL A 42 -2.68 6.87 14.50
CA VAL A 42 -3.04 6.85 13.08
C VAL A 42 -2.79 8.21 12.43
N LYS A 43 -3.19 9.29 13.09
CA LYS A 43 -2.94 10.65 12.60
C LYS A 43 -1.44 10.94 12.46
N THR A 44 -0.65 10.56 13.46
CA THR A 44 0.81 10.72 13.45
C THR A 44 1.44 9.91 12.32
N LEU A 45 1.05 8.64 12.17
CA LEU A 45 1.52 7.77 11.11
C LEU A 45 1.17 8.32 9.73
N PHE A 46 -0.07 8.75 9.50
CA PHE A 46 -0.50 9.28 8.19
C PHE A 46 0.25 10.55 7.81
N ASN A 47 0.48 11.46 8.76
CA ASN A 47 1.31 12.64 8.53
C ASN A 47 2.77 12.27 8.22
N LYS A 48 3.31 11.25 8.91
CA LYS A 48 4.64 10.72 8.60
C LYS A 48 4.72 10.15 7.18
N LEU A 49 3.76 9.30 6.79
CA LEU A 49 3.72 8.74 5.43
C LEU A 49 3.62 9.83 4.35
N ALA A 50 2.83 10.88 4.59
CA ALA A 50 2.75 12.02 3.67
C ALA A 50 4.06 12.81 3.60
N THR A 51 4.79 12.94 4.71
CA THR A 51 6.09 13.61 4.76
C THR A 51 7.17 12.80 4.06
N ASP A 52 7.17 11.47 4.25
CA ASP A 52 8.16 10.57 3.67
C ASP A 52 7.92 10.33 2.17
N HIS A 53 6.66 10.43 1.72
CA HIS A 53 6.25 10.16 0.33
C HIS A 53 5.40 11.30 -0.28
N PRO A 54 5.92 12.53 -0.37
CA PRO A 54 5.12 13.72 -0.71
C PRO A 54 4.54 13.70 -2.13
N ASN A 55 5.14 12.95 -3.05
CA ASN A 55 4.65 12.80 -4.43
C ASN A 55 3.60 11.67 -4.58
N LEU A 56 3.44 10.84 -3.56
CA LEU A 56 2.55 9.68 -3.60
C LEU A 56 1.37 9.79 -2.65
N VAL A 57 1.53 10.52 -1.54
CA VAL A 57 0.60 10.46 -0.40
C VAL A 57 0.03 11.82 -0.07
N LYS A 58 -1.30 11.85 0.13
CA LYS A 58 -2.01 13.01 0.67
C LYS A 58 -3.01 12.57 1.74
N VAL A 59 -2.96 13.24 2.89
CA VAL A 59 -3.94 13.03 3.96
C VAL A 59 -5.11 13.98 3.76
N HIS A 60 -6.32 13.42 3.83
CA HIS A 60 -7.57 14.17 3.79
C HIS A 60 -8.31 14.03 5.13
N SER A 61 -8.97 15.10 5.53
CA SER A 61 -10.10 15.02 6.46
C SER A 61 -11.38 15.17 5.65
N ILE A 62 -12.21 14.12 5.61
CA ILE A 62 -13.46 14.10 4.84
C ILE A 62 -14.68 14.53 5.66
N GLY A 63 -14.46 14.98 6.89
CA GLY A 63 -15.50 15.36 7.84
C GLY A 63 -15.04 15.19 9.27
N LYS A 64 -16.00 15.28 10.20
CA LYS A 64 -15.77 15.09 11.63
C LYS A 64 -16.68 13.97 12.15
N SER A 65 -16.18 13.22 13.13
CA SER A 65 -16.99 12.31 13.94
C SER A 65 -17.91 13.07 14.90
N VAL A 66 -18.74 12.35 15.67
CA VAL A 66 -19.66 12.95 16.65
C VAL A 66 -18.89 13.68 17.75
N GLU A 67 -17.75 13.14 18.18
CA GLU A 67 -16.88 13.75 19.19
C GLU A 67 -15.83 14.70 18.60
N GLY A 68 -15.93 15.04 17.30
CA GLY A 68 -15.10 16.05 16.66
C GLY A 68 -13.73 15.59 16.16
N ARG A 69 -13.46 14.28 16.13
CA ARG A 69 -12.25 13.71 15.50
C ARG A 69 -12.35 13.83 13.98
N ASP A 70 -11.24 14.06 13.30
CA ASP A 70 -11.21 14.05 11.83
C ASP A 70 -11.50 12.65 11.29
N LEU A 71 -12.30 12.60 10.23
CA LEU A 71 -12.47 11.39 9.44
C LEU A 71 -11.32 11.32 8.44
N LEU A 72 -10.24 10.66 8.86
CA LEU A 72 -8.99 10.60 8.09
C LEU A 72 -9.08 9.60 6.94
N ALA A 73 -8.71 10.04 5.74
CA ALA A 73 -8.50 9.20 4.57
C ALA A 73 -7.13 9.48 3.96
N LEU A 74 -6.42 8.42 3.58
CA LEU A 74 -5.13 8.50 2.90
C LEU A 74 -5.33 8.27 1.40
N GLU A 75 -4.94 9.24 0.58
CA GLU A 75 -4.84 9.08 -0.87
C GLU A 75 -3.43 8.62 -1.21
N ILE A 76 -3.31 7.52 -1.96
CA ILE A 76 -2.06 6.97 -2.48
C ILE A 76 -2.18 6.84 -4.00
N THR A 77 -1.39 7.62 -4.74
CA THR A 77 -1.38 7.64 -6.20
C THR A 77 -0.13 8.35 -6.71
N LYS A 78 0.32 8.05 -7.93
CA LYS A 78 1.43 8.81 -8.53
C LYS A 78 1.00 10.25 -8.87
N ASP A 79 1.85 11.19 -8.51
CA ASP A 79 1.66 12.64 -8.71
C ASP A 79 0.41 13.11 -7.95
N VAL A 80 0.37 12.81 -6.65
CA VAL A 80 -0.80 13.05 -5.79
C VAL A 80 -1.24 14.51 -5.82
N GLY A 81 -2.55 14.73 -5.93
CA GLY A 81 -3.14 16.07 -6.12
C GLY A 81 -3.32 16.45 -7.60
N GLU A 82 -2.66 15.78 -8.53
CA GLU A 82 -2.98 15.84 -9.95
C GLU A 82 -3.94 14.71 -10.33
N ARG A 83 -4.95 15.03 -11.16
CA ARG A 83 -5.98 14.07 -11.56
C ARG A 83 -6.06 13.93 -13.08
N PRO A 84 -5.27 13.02 -13.68
CA PRO A 84 -5.39 12.71 -15.09
C PRO A 84 -6.76 12.13 -15.44
N LEU A 85 -7.28 12.47 -16.62
CA LEU A 85 -8.50 11.87 -17.13
C LEU A 85 -8.30 10.36 -17.36
N GLY A 86 -9.31 9.56 -17.01
CA GLY A 86 -9.30 8.12 -17.22
C GLY A 86 -8.59 7.28 -16.16
N ARG A 87 -7.93 7.91 -15.16
CA ARG A 87 -7.37 7.18 -14.02
C ARG A 87 -8.51 6.72 -13.09
N PRO A 88 -8.69 5.40 -12.86
CA PRO A 88 -9.74 4.90 -11.95
C PRO A 88 -9.48 5.30 -10.50
N MET A 89 -10.57 5.37 -9.73
CA MET A 89 -10.53 5.53 -8.27
C MET A 89 -11.04 4.28 -7.59
N VAL A 90 -10.41 3.92 -6.49
CA VAL A 90 -10.93 2.91 -5.56
C VAL A 90 -10.85 3.45 -4.15
N LYS A 91 -11.87 3.13 -3.34
CA LYS A 91 -11.87 3.45 -1.91
C LYS A 91 -12.11 2.21 -1.08
N TYR A 92 -11.29 2.02 -0.07
CA TYR A 92 -11.51 1.04 0.99
C TYR A 92 -11.81 1.76 2.29
N VAL A 93 -12.87 1.31 2.96
CA VAL A 93 -13.35 1.87 4.23
C VAL A 93 -13.47 0.74 5.23
N ALA A 94 -12.90 0.92 6.42
CA ALA A 94 -12.96 -0.06 7.50
C ALA A 94 -13.54 0.55 8.79
N ASN A 95 -13.84 -0.33 9.75
CA ASN A 95 -14.17 0.02 11.14
C ASN A 95 -15.32 1.04 11.22
N MET A 96 -16.42 0.72 10.54
CA MET A 96 -17.71 1.42 10.69
C MET A 96 -18.40 1.00 12.00
N HIS A 97 -18.27 -0.27 12.36
CA HIS A 97 -18.49 -0.73 13.72
C HIS A 97 -17.17 -0.56 14.48
N GLY A 98 -17.20 0.18 15.60
CA GLY A 98 -15.99 0.65 16.29
C GLY A 98 -15.15 -0.48 16.90
N ASP A 99 -15.80 -1.58 17.28
CA ASP A 99 -15.22 -2.78 17.89
C ASP A 99 -14.63 -3.78 16.86
N GLU A 100 -14.84 -3.56 15.56
CA GLU A 100 -14.20 -4.33 14.47
C GLU A 100 -12.78 -3.82 14.18
N SER A 101 -11.88 -3.95 15.17
CA SER A 101 -10.53 -3.36 15.17
C SER A 101 -9.57 -3.94 14.11
N VAL A 102 -9.74 -5.20 13.72
CA VAL A 102 -8.86 -5.87 12.75
C VAL A 102 -8.87 -5.17 11.39
N GLY A 103 -10.06 -4.79 10.88
CA GLY A 103 -10.19 -4.12 9.59
C GLY A 103 -9.46 -2.77 9.54
N ARG A 104 -9.50 -2.03 10.65
CA ARG A 104 -8.75 -0.76 10.81
C ARG A 104 -7.25 -0.99 10.64
N GLN A 105 -6.71 -1.98 11.34
CA GLN A 105 -5.29 -2.26 11.33
C GLN A 105 -4.81 -2.82 9.98
N LEU A 106 -5.61 -3.67 9.33
CA LEU A 106 -5.32 -4.14 7.97
C LEU A 106 -5.26 -3.00 6.95
N MET A 107 -6.12 -1.98 7.10
CA MET A 107 -6.08 -0.81 6.22
C MET A 107 -4.80 0.02 6.42
N ILE A 108 -4.32 0.13 7.66
CA ILE A 108 -3.06 0.81 8.01
C ILE A 108 -1.87 0.04 7.46
N TYR A 109 -1.87 -1.30 7.55
CA TYR A 109 -0.82 -2.13 6.95
C TYR A 109 -0.87 -2.08 5.42
N LEU A 110 -2.05 -2.03 4.79
CA LEU A 110 -2.16 -1.88 3.34
C LEU A 110 -1.52 -0.58 2.86
N ALA A 111 -1.74 0.53 3.57
CA ALA A 111 -1.09 1.80 3.26
C ALA A 111 0.45 1.69 3.29
N GLN A 112 1.00 1.14 4.37
CA GLN A 112 2.44 0.96 4.54
C GLN A 112 3.01 -0.02 3.51
N TYR A 113 2.29 -1.11 3.22
CA TYR A 113 2.66 -2.11 2.22
C TYR A 113 2.78 -1.52 0.82
N LEU A 114 1.80 -0.72 0.39
CA LEU A 114 1.82 -0.08 -0.92
C LEU A 114 3.01 0.87 -1.07
N LEU A 115 3.37 1.60 0.00
CA LEU A 115 4.46 2.57 -0.02
C LEU A 115 5.84 1.92 0.10
N ALA A 116 6.02 0.98 1.04
CA ALA A 116 7.27 0.26 1.24
C ALA A 116 7.69 -0.59 0.04
N ASN A 117 6.71 -0.99 -0.79
CA ASN A 117 6.95 -1.85 -1.95
C ASN A 117 6.72 -1.15 -3.29
N TYR A 118 6.45 0.15 -3.30
CA TYR A 118 6.18 0.92 -4.53
C TYR A 118 7.31 0.77 -5.57
N GLU A 119 8.57 0.80 -5.13
CA GLU A 119 9.75 0.65 -6.00
C GLU A 119 10.26 -0.79 -6.08
N ASN A 120 9.83 -1.67 -5.16
CA ASN A 120 10.36 -3.03 -5.01
C ASN A 120 9.51 -4.10 -5.71
N ASP A 121 8.22 -3.83 -5.92
CA ASP A 121 7.28 -4.74 -6.60
C ASP A 121 6.64 -4.02 -7.80
N GLU A 122 6.93 -4.50 -9.01
CA GLU A 122 6.43 -3.94 -10.26
C GLU A 122 4.88 -3.90 -10.32
N ARG A 123 4.21 -4.89 -9.73
CA ARG A 123 2.74 -4.93 -9.68
C ARG A 123 2.18 -3.83 -8.79
N ILE A 124 2.83 -3.56 -7.66
CA ILE A 124 2.44 -2.47 -6.74
C ILE A 124 2.73 -1.12 -7.39
N GLY A 125 3.91 -0.95 -7.97
CA GLY A 125 4.25 0.25 -8.73
C GLY A 125 3.24 0.52 -9.85
N LYS A 126 2.89 -0.50 -10.64
CA LYS A 126 1.83 -0.39 -11.67
C LYS A 126 0.48 0.00 -11.09
N LEU A 127 0.08 -0.59 -9.96
CA LEU A 127 -1.19 -0.29 -9.31
C LEU A 127 -1.26 1.18 -8.87
N VAL A 128 -0.26 1.67 -8.13
CA VAL A 128 -0.18 3.06 -7.61
C VAL A 128 -0.03 4.08 -8.74
N ASN A 129 0.68 3.74 -9.82
CA ASN A 129 0.86 4.64 -10.96
C ASN A 129 -0.42 4.90 -11.75
N ASN A 130 -1.36 3.96 -11.73
CA ASN A 130 -2.52 3.95 -12.60
C ASN A 130 -3.86 4.01 -11.85
N THR A 131 -3.86 4.13 -10.52
CA THR A 131 -5.10 4.13 -9.71
C THR A 131 -4.99 5.13 -8.58
N ASP A 132 -6.03 5.94 -8.38
CA ASP A 132 -6.14 6.73 -7.17
C ASP A 132 -6.76 5.87 -6.05
N ILE A 133 -5.96 5.52 -5.05
CA ILE A 133 -6.36 4.61 -3.97
C ILE A 133 -6.64 5.45 -2.72
N PHE A 134 -7.86 5.37 -2.22
CA PHE A 134 -8.28 6.04 -0.99
C PHE A 134 -8.49 5.02 0.13
N LEU A 135 -7.72 5.15 1.21
CA LEU A 135 -7.77 4.25 2.36
C LEU A 135 -8.29 5.00 3.58
N MET A 136 -9.45 4.59 4.09
CA MET A 136 -10.05 5.11 5.32
C MET A 136 -10.01 4.02 6.39
N PRO A 137 -9.05 4.05 7.32
CA PRO A 137 -8.89 2.98 8.30
C PRO A 137 -10.01 2.96 9.35
N SER A 138 -10.70 4.08 9.58
CA SER A 138 -11.78 4.14 10.56
C SER A 138 -12.84 5.15 10.18
N MET A 139 -14.01 4.63 9.81
CA MET A 139 -15.22 5.43 9.60
C MET A 139 -15.86 5.85 10.93
N ASN A 140 -15.62 5.08 11.99
CA ASN A 140 -16.13 5.35 13.34
C ASN A 140 -14.98 5.42 14.37
N PRO A 141 -14.16 6.50 14.34
CA PRO A 141 -13.03 6.63 15.25
C PRO A 141 -13.47 6.76 16.71
N ASP A 142 -14.63 7.38 16.99
CA ASP A 142 -15.14 7.51 18.36
C ASP A 142 -15.54 6.15 18.95
N GLY A 143 -16.17 5.29 18.14
CA GLY A 143 -16.52 3.93 18.54
C GLY A 143 -15.29 3.09 18.82
N PHE A 144 -14.24 3.21 17.98
CA PHE A 144 -12.98 2.50 18.21
C PHE A 144 -12.35 2.88 19.54
N GLU A 145 -12.18 4.18 19.82
CA GLU A 145 -11.58 4.67 21.07
C GLU A 145 -12.34 4.25 22.33
N LYS A 146 -13.64 3.96 22.22
CA LYS A 146 -14.47 3.48 23.34
C LYS A 146 -14.47 1.97 23.51
N SER A 147 -14.10 1.22 22.46
CA SER A 147 -14.18 -0.23 22.41
C SER A 147 -12.91 -0.94 22.91
N GLN A 148 -11.81 -0.21 22.99
CA GLN A 148 -10.50 -0.71 23.42
C GLN A 148 -10.25 -0.39 24.89
#